data_AF-A0A553HRY2-F1
#
_entry.id   AF-A0A553HRY2-F1
#
_cell.length_a   1.000
_cell.length_b   1.000
_cell.length_c   1.000
_cell.angle_alpha   90.00
_cell.angle_beta   90.00
_cell.angle_gamma   90.00
#
_symmetry.space_group_name_H-M   'P 1'
#
loop_
_entity.id
_entity.type
_entity.pdbx_description
1 polymer ?
#
loop_
_entity_poly.entity_id
_entity_poly.type
_entity_poly.pdbx_seq_one_letter_code
_entity_poly.pdbx_strand_id
1 'polypeptide(L)'
;MQRLGSPSVFPALPGASTQLWKCQTRYRHPRRWWRPRKWGPRRRDAWPTFEISDLLLDLDAEGVKGVRAFDSQLDGVPESASALEKRKLRPIKARVAEFEKGYEECQSSFQTVSADKFHPLHISDFDLLAATLFDSPDTRKMTDGSLCDVNDTATHAGMLGSVLDGNGIPRTIRNNTSKTTTYMLHRRRVHGESRILSPDSDDQVLLSLAFSRYATFREIDRLITRIIHTPEGCRTLSTLSDELYLSFKRLVPEVDPLQLLSLLNNLLINFDRHGLHMSSKLLSLGLWTSLKCQAISTAHQYLERKCKCEYLDKRTIHYILNTLLQTSITSNRSSPHEFQSNSTTRLTTLFSLLTGYVPGENQPTVSLQSLISHKRVKSLCLYIECLARLGAFRTLWHQWHAIESASQAMDGIRELNSGFVSAILEALDKNRNVRTLARSLEFANATGQFREDCQLDMLAISKSADILALPENNKENHDPTPDRIRQQEELYQIFREKQIQKAMPALQAFLI
;
A
#
# COMPACT_ATOMS: atom_id res chain seq x y z
N MET A 1 23.87 56.54 -18.50
CA MET A 1 24.15 55.37 -17.65
C MET A 1 25.29 54.58 -18.28
N GLN A 2 26.50 54.82 -17.79
CA GLN A 2 27.70 54.09 -18.18
C GLN A 2 27.56 52.61 -17.82
N ARG A 3 28.02 51.77 -18.73
CA ARG A 3 28.10 50.32 -18.56
C ARG A 3 29.19 50.02 -17.53
N LEU A 4 28.83 49.38 -16.41
CA LEU A 4 29.80 48.60 -15.66
C LEU A 4 30.14 47.38 -16.51
N GLY A 5 31.41 47.30 -16.89
CA GLY A 5 31.97 46.27 -17.75
C GLY A 5 32.00 44.89 -17.11
N SER A 6 32.11 43.92 -18.01
CA SER A 6 32.88 42.66 -17.97
C SER A 6 33.32 41.99 -16.65
N PRO A 7 33.43 40.64 -16.68
CA PRO A 7 33.58 39.78 -15.51
C PRO A 7 35.05 39.70 -15.05
N SER A 8 35.47 40.59 -14.16
CA SER A 8 36.80 40.52 -13.54
C SER A 8 36.78 40.42 -12.01
N VAL A 9 35.61 40.41 -11.37
CA VAL A 9 35.53 40.42 -9.89
C VAL A 9 35.61 39.02 -9.26
N PHE A 10 35.44 37.95 -10.03
CA PHE A 10 35.40 36.57 -9.51
C PHE A 10 36.69 35.72 -9.53
N PRO A 11 37.79 36.03 -10.26
CA PRO A 11 39.01 35.22 -10.18
C PRO A 11 39.87 35.50 -8.93
N ALA A 12 39.51 36.47 -8.08
CA ALA A 12 40.37 36.95 -6.99
C ALA A 12 39.76 36.76 -5.59
N LEU A 13 39.04 35.66 -5.34
CA LEU A 13 38.70 35.24 -3.98
C LEU A 13 39.74 34.20 -3.51
N PRO A 14 40.72 34.58 -2.67
CA PRO A 14 41.62 33.62 -2.06
C PRO A 14 40.80 32.73 -1.12
N GLY A 15 40.80 31.42 -1.36
CA GLY A 15 40.12 30.43 -0.51
C GLY A 15 38.73 29.97 -0.98
N ALA A 16 38.19 30.47 -2.09
CA ALA A 16 36.98 29.90 -2.68
C ALA A 16 37.31 28.53 -3.30
N SER A 17 36.66 27.47 -2.82
CA SER A 17 36.91 26.12 -3.31
C SER A 17 36.62 26.01 -4.82
N THR A 18 37.40 25.22 -5.54
CA THR A 18 37.21 24.93 -6.97
C THR A 18 35.87 24.25 -7.29
N GLN A 19 35.04 23.95 -6.28
CA GLN A 19 33.78 23.22 -6.41
C GLN A 19 32.62 24.08 -6.94
N LEU A 20 32.58 25.39 -6.66
CA LEU A 20 31.56 26.32 -7.18
C LEU A 20 31.52 26.35 -8.73
N TRP A 21 32.65 26.04 -9.37
CA TRP A 21 32.77 26.01 -10.83
C TRP A 21 32.10 24.80 -11.48
N LYS A 22 31.95 23.68 -10.75
CA LYS A 22 31.36 22.43 -11.30
C LYS A 22 29.84 22.47 -11.39
N CYS A 23 29.17 23.31 -10.59
CA CYS A 23 27.71 23.38 -10.53
C CYS A 23 27.09 24.49 -11.39
N GLN A 24 27.88 25.39 -11.99
CA GLN A 24 27.36 26.42 -12.89
C GLN A 24 27.20 25.88 -14.32
N THR A 25 26.02 25.40 -14.67
CA THR A 25 25.61 25.29 -16.08
C THR A 25 25.45 26.71 -16.62
N ARG A 26 26.46 27.22 -17.33
CA ARG A 26 26.36 28.50 -18.04
C ARG A 26 25.40 28.34 -19.21
N TYR A 27 24.15 28.76 -19.03
CA TYR A 27 23.28 29.02 -20.16
C TYR A 27 23.90 30.15 -20.99
N ARG A 28 24.55 29.78 -22.10
CA ARG A 28 24.84 30.73 -23.18
C ARG A 28 23.49 31.16 -23.75
N HIS A 29 22.93 32.23 -23.19
CA HIS A 29 21.83 32.91 -23.87
C HIS A 29 22.32 33.29 -25.26
N PRO A 30 21.66 32.85 -26.35
CA PRO A 30 21.98 33.34 -27.67
C PRO A 30 21.83 34.86 -27.62
N ARG A 31 22.86 35.57 -28.09
CA ARG A 31 22.87 37.04 -28.17
C ARG A 31 21.68 37.46 -29.04
N ARG A 32 20.52 37.72 -28.42
CA ARG A 32 19.42 38.40 -29.08
C ARG A 32 19.94 39.79 -29.43
N TRP A 33 20.09 40.03 -30.72
CA TRP A 33 20.31 41.36 -31.25
C TRP A 33 19.17 42.24 -30.75
N TRP A 34 19.52 43.23 -29.93
CA TRP A 34 18.58 44.21 -29.42
C TRP A 34 18.00 44.97 -30.61
N ARG A 35 16.76 44.64 -31.01
CA ARG A 35 15.98 45.55 -31.85
C ARG A 35 15.51 46.71 -30.97
N PRO A 36 15.78 47.97 -31.33
CA PRO A 36 15.28 49.10 -30.56
C PRO A 36 13.75 49.08 -30.59
N ARG A 37 13.13 49.06 -29.39
CA ARG A 37 11.67 49.22 -29.27
C ARG A 37 11.30 50.60 -29.79
N LYS A 38 10.28 50.65 -30.67
CA LYS A 38 9.62 51.90 -31.05
C LYS A 38 9.06 52.55 -29.78
N TRP A 39 9.35 53.83 -29.62
CA TRP A 39 9.01 54.67 -28.48
C TRP A 39 7.50 54.68 -28.23
N GLY A 40 7.07 54.18 -27.07
CA GLY A 40 5.80 54.55 -26.45
C GLY A 40 6.04 55.63 -25.38
N PRO A 41 5.00 56.35 -24.93
CA PRO A 41 5.13 57.49 -24.02
C PRO A 41 5.91 57.12 -22.75
N ARG A 42 6.84 58.00 -22.36
CA ARG A 42 7.71 57.82 -21.20
C ARG A 42 6.87 57.70 -19.93
N ARG A 43 6.94 56.55 -19.24
CA ARG A 43 6.49 56.37 -17.85
C ARG A 43 7.41 57.12 -16.88
N ARG A 44 7.48 58.46 -16.96
CA ARG A 44 8.20 59.30 -15.98
C ARG A 44 7.29 59.86 -14.89
N ASP A 45 5.97 59.70 -14.99
CA ASP A 45 5.04 60.43 -14.12
C ASP A 45 4.40 59.56 -13.00
N ALA A 46 4.91 58.36 -12.74
CA ALA A 46 4.26 57.39 -11.83
C ALA A 46 5.02 57.09 -10.53
N TRP A 47 6.18 57.70 -10.30
CA TRP A 47 6.92 57.58 -9.05
C TRP A 47 7.34 58.97 -8.59
N PRO A 48 7.06 59.39 -7.35
CA PRO A 48 7.65 60.61 -6.83
C PRO A 48 9.17 60.41 -6.86
N THR A 49 9.86 61.18 -7.70
CA THR A 49 11.29 61.36 -7.59
C THR A 49 11.55 61.95 -6.21
N PHE A 50 12.20 61.19 -5.34
CA PHE A 50 12.82 61.77 -4.16
C PHE A 50 13.81 62.83 -4.67
N GLU A 51 13.47 64.11 -4.51
CA GLU A 51 14.44 65.20 -4.58
C GLU A 51 15.42 64.94 -3.43
N ILE A 52 16.59 64.44 -3.79
CA ILE A 52 17.73 64.41 -2.88
C ILE A 52 18.01 65.88 -2.56
N SER A 53 17.92 66.28 -1.29
CA SER A 53 18.18 67.67 -0.91
C SER A 53 19.57 68.07 -1.40
N ASP A 54 19.71 69.29 -1.91
CA ASP A 54 21.00 69.87 -2.31
C ASP A 54 22.06 69.87 -1.19
N LEU A 55 21.65 69.56 0.04
CA LEU A 55 22.50 69.40 1.22
C LEU A 55 23.29 68.07 1.27
N LEU A 56 23.13 67.17 0.31
CA LEU A 56 23.65 65.79 0.41
C LEU A 56 24.45 65.37 -0.82
N LEU A 57 25.41 66.20 -1.22
CA LEU A 57 26.53 65.83 -2.13
C LEU A 57 27.84 66.59 -1.77
N ASP A 58 28.11 66.78 -0.47
CA ASP A 58 29.42 67.26 0.04
C ASP A 58 30.42 66.10 0.22
N LEU A 59 30.66 65.30 -0.82
CA LEU A 59 31.57 64.13 -0.69
C LEU A 59 32.75 64.08 -1.66
N ASP A 60 32.96 65.07 -2.51
CA ASP A 60 34.18 65.19 -3.33
C ASP A 60 34.64 66.66 -3.50
N ALA A 61 34.60 67.45 -2.41
CA ALA A 61 35.05 68.85 -2.43
C ALA A 61 36.51 69.03 -1.98
N GLU A 62 37.37 68.05 -2.23
CA GLU A 62 38.81 68.18 -1.98
C GLU A 62 39.38 69.22 -2.98
N GLY A 63 39.74 70.41 -2.48
CA GLY A 63 40.30 71.51 -3.29
C GLY A 63 39.34 72.65 -3.65
N VAL A 64 38.09 72.65 -3.17
CA VAL A 64 37.13 73.76 -3.41
C VAL A 64 37.32 74.88 -2.37
N LYS A 65 37.40 76.12 -2.85
CA LYS A 65 37.62 77.33 -2.03
C LYS A 65 36.42 77.56 -1.10
N GLY A 66 36.56 77.21 0.19
CA GLY A 66 35.50 77.31 1.20
C GLY A 66 35.27 76.03 2.02
N VAL A 67 35.84 74.90 1.61
CA VAL A 67 35.81 73.64 2.36
C VAL A 67 37.09 73.52 3.20
N ARG A 68 36.94 73.22 4.51
CA ARG A 68 38.09 73.07 5.41
C ARG A 68 38.96 71.89 4.96
N ALA A 69 40.28 72.04 4.99
CA ALA A 69 41.20 70.95 4.71
C ALA A 69 40.99 69.81 5.73
N PHE A 70 41.16 68.57 5.29
CA PHE A 70 41.10 67.38 6.14
C PHE A 70 42.10 67.51 7.29
N ASP A 71 41.63 67.39 8.54
CA ASP A 71 42.47 67.46 9.73
C ASP A 71 42.59 66.08 10.36
N SER A 72 43.75 65.45 10.24
CA SER A 72 44.03 64.12 10.79
C SER A 72 43.85 64.00 12.31
N GLN A 73 43.87 65.10 13.07
CA GLN A 73 43.65 65.08 14.52
C GLN A 73 42.16 65.13 14.91
N LEU A 74 41.30 65.70 14.05
CA LEU A 74 39.86 65.84 14.28
C LEU A 74 39.01 64.84 13.48
N ASP A 75 39.42 64.52 12.24
CA ASP A 75 38.67 63.72 11.26
C ASP A 75 39.10 62.24 11.23
N GLY A 76 40.14 61.90 12.00
CA GLY A 76 40.65 60.54 12.17
C GLY A 76 41.54 60.06 11.01
N VAL A 77 41.68 58.74 10.89
CA VAL A 77 42.46 58.10 9.81
C VAL A 77 41.53 57.79 8.64
N PRO A 78 41.84 58.21 7.40
CA PRO A 78 41.02 57.88 6.23
C PRO A 78 40.81 56.38 6.12
N GLU A 79 39.57 55.96 5.92
CA GLU A 79 39.29 54.55 5.71
C GLU A 79 40.02 54.08 4.45
N SER A 80 40.91 53.10 4.59
CA SER A 80 41.62 52.55 3.42
C SER A 80 40.60 52.14 2.35
N ALA A 81 40.91 52.34 1.06
CA ALA A 81 40.03 51.93 -0.04
C ALA A 81 39.60 50.43 0.08
N SER A 82 40.45 49.60 0.70
CA SER A 82 40.18 48.19 0.99
C SER A 82 39.08 47.95 2.03
N ALA A 83 38.78 48.92 2.91
CA ALA A 83 37.77 48.81 3.95
C ALA A 83 36.35 48.85 3.36
N LEU A 84 36.12 49.70 2.36
CA LEU A 84 34.87 49.77 1.61
C LEU A 84 34.60 48.45 0.87
N GLU A 85 35.62 47.91 0.19
CA GLU A 85 35.53 46.61 -0.48
C GLU A 85 35.28 45.48 0.52
N LYS A 86 35.99 45.46 1.66
CA LYS A 86 35.76 44.47 2.73
C LYS A 86 34.34 44.55 3.28
N ARG A 87 33.77 45.74 3.47
CA ARG A 87 32.37 45.92 3.90
C ARG A 87 31.37 45.41 2.86
N LYS A 88 31.60 45.67 1.57
CA LYS A 88 30.76 45.16 0.47
C LYS A 88 30.88 43.64 0.30
N LEU A 89 32.07 43.08 0.49
CA LEU A 89 32.36 41.65 0.34
C LEU A 89 31.95 40.82 1.55
N ARG A 90 31.93 41.38 2.77
CA ARG A 90 31.55 40.65 4.00
C ARG A 90 30.18 39.95 3.91
N PRO A 91 29.07 40.60 3.49
CA PRO A 91 27.78 39.93 3.38
C PRO A 91 27.76 38.90 2.24
N ILE A 92 28.50 39.12 1.17
CA ILE A 92 28.64 38.16 0.06
C ILE A 92 29.38 36.92 0.54
N LYS A 93 30.51 37.10 1.23
CA LYS A 93 31.29 36.00 1.83
C LYS A 93 30.48 35.22 2.84
N ALA A 94 29.69 35.91 3.68
CA ALA A 94 28.79 35.25 4.63
C ALA A 94 27.75 34.38 3.92
N ARG A 95 27.09 34.89 2.87
CA ARG A 95 26.13 34.12 2.07
C ARG A 95 26.76 32.95 1.31
N VAL A 96 27.99 33.12 0.80
CA VAL A 96 28.72 32.03 0.14
C VAL A 96 29.06 30.94 1.14
N ALA A 97 29.55 31.30 2.34
CA ALA A 97 29.85 30.33 3.38
C ALA A 97 28.59 29.58 3.86
N GLU A 98 27.46 30.26 4.01
CA GLU A 98 26.17 29.63 4.33
C GLU A 98 25.73 28.65 3.23
N PHE A 99 25.88 29.04 1.96
CA PHE A 99 25.59 28.17 0.82
C PHE A 99 26.51 26.95 0.77
N GLU A 100 27.82 27.13 0.97
CA GLU A 100 28.81 26.04 0.98
C GLU A 100 28.49 25.03 2.10
N LYS A 101 28.21 25.52 3.31
CA LYS A 101 27.78 24.66 4.42
C LYS A 101 26.51 23.86 4.07
N GLY A 102 25.48 24.51 3.55
CA GLY A 102 24.25 23.83 3.15
C GLY A 102 24.46 22.83 2.00
N TYR A 103 25.38 23.12 1.08
CA TYR A 103 25.76 22.21 0.01
C TYR A 103 26.50 20.97 0.53
N GLU A 104 27.44 21.15 1.46
CA GLU A 104 28.16 20.05 2.11
C GLU A 104 27.21 19.13 2.88
N GLU A 105 26.27 19.69 3.64
CA GLU A 105 25.22 18.93 4.31
C GLU A 105 24.40 18.11 3.32
N CYS A 106 23.90 18.75 2.25
CA CYS A 106 23.15 18.06 1.20
C CYS A 106 23.98 16.97 0.51
N GLN A 107 25.26 17.23 0.26
CA GLN A 107 26.15 16.28 -0.39
C GLN A 107 26.46 15.09 0.51
N SER A 108 26.63 15.32 1.83
CA SER A 108 26.81 14.28 2.83
C SER A 108 25.59 13.37 2.93
N SER A 109 24.37 13.95 3.02
CA SER A 109 23.13 13.17 3.00
C SER A 109 23.00 12.31 1.73
N PHE A 110 23.26 12.91 0.57
CA PHE A 110 23.26 12.19 -0.70
C PHE A 110 24.30 11.06 -0.71
N GLN A 111 25.50 11.29 -0.18
CA GLN A 111 26.55 10.27 -0.10
C GLN A 111 26.11 9.09 0.76
N THR A 112 25.49 9.33 1.91
CA THR A 112 24.95 8.27 2.78
C THR A 112 23.93 7.41 2.04
N VAL A 113 22.99 8.04 1.33
CA VAL A 113 21.98 7.32 0.54
C VAL A 113 22.64 6.57 -0.62
N SER A 114 23.59 7.20 -1.32
CA SER A 114 24.27 6.62 -2.50
C SER A 114 25.23 5.48 -2.21
N ALA A 115 25.72 5.38 -0.98
CA ALA A 115 26.60 4.30 -0.56
C ALA A 115 25.86 2.95 -0.49
N ASP A 116 24.56 2.97 -0.17
CA ASP A 116 23.74 1.78 -0.04
C ASP A 116 22.98 1.49 -1.34
N LYS A 117 23.26 0.33 -1.97
CA LYS A 117 22.59 -0.11 -3.21
C LYS A 117 21.06 -0.23 -3.01
N PHE A 118 20.65 -0.69 -1.83
CA PHE A 118 19.27 -1.00 -1.45
C PHE A 118 18.75 -0.03 -0.37
N HIS A 119 18.87 1.28 -0.62
CA HIS A 119 18.24 2.29 0.22
C HIS A 119 16.81 2.64 -0.27
N PRO A 120 15.79 2.68 0.63
CA PRO A 120 14.41 2.99 0.28
C PRO A 120 14.19 4.42 -0.21
N LEU A 121 15.10 5.34 0.09
CA LEU A 121 15.01 6.76 -0.28
C LEU A 121 15.56 7.05 -1.67
N HIS A 122 15.98 6.04 -2.43
CA HIS A 122 16.34 6.27 -3.83
C HIS A 122 15.13 6.80 -4.61
N ILE A 123 15.44 7.69 -5.55
CA ILE A 123 14.45 8.36 -6.38
C ILE A 123 13.86 7.35 -7.37
N SER A 124 12.57 7.09 -7.25
CA SER A 124 11.79 6.27 -8.18
C SER A 124 11.14 7.13 -9.28
N ASP A 125 10.65 6.48 -10.33
CA ASP A 125 9.83 7.12 -11.37
C ASP A 125 8.56 7.74 -10.77
N PHE A 126 7.98 7.10 -9.76
CA PHE A 126 6.80 7.62 -9.08
C PHE A 126 7.09 8.90 -8.29
N ASP A 127 8.28 9.02 -7.68
CA ASP A 127 8.66 10.26 -6.99
C ASP A 127 8.86 11.41 -7.97
N LEU A 128 9.44 11.13 -9.15
CA LEU A 128 9.59 12.13 -10.21
C LEU A 128 8.21 12.60 -10.69
N LEU A 129 7.30 11.66 -10.95
CA LEU A 129 5.93 11.97 -11.35
C LEU A 129 5.19 12.75 -10.25
N ALA A 130 5.28 12.32 -9.00
CA ALA A 130 4.69 13.01 -7.86
C ALA A 130 5.25 14.43 -7.71
N ALA A 131 6.56 14.61 -7.81
CA ALA A 131 7.19 15.92 -7.77
C ALA A 131 6.73 16.82 -8.93
N THR A 132 6.50 16.27 -10.13
CA THR A 132 5.97 17.04 -11.26
C THR A 132 4.49 17.41 -11.13
N LEU A 133 3.68 16.56 -10.50
CA LEU A 133 2.23 16.70 -10.46
C LEU A 133 1.73 17.51 -9.25
N PHE A 134 2.38 17.38 -8.09
CA PHE A 134 1.86 17.94 -6.85
C PHE A 134 2.35 19.37 -6.54
N ASP A 135 3.29 19.91 -7.33
CA ASP A 135 4.07 21.12 -7.00
C ASP A 135 4.64 21.06 -5.55
N SER A 136 5.53 21.98 -5.17
CA SER A 136 6.23 21.89 -3.87
C SER A 136 5.25 21.73 -2.70
N PRO A 137 5.43 20.78 -1.77
CA PRO A 137 4.54 20.61 -0.61
C PRO A 137 4.47 21.88 0.27
N ASP A 138 5.45 22.76 0.17
CA ASP A 138 5.46 24.06 0.87
C ASP A 138 4.44 25.08 0.33
N THR A 139 3.85 24.86 -0.85
CA THR A 139 2.85 25.78 -1.43
C THR A 139 1.44 25.63 -0.83
N ARG A 140 1.17 24.54 -0.08
CA ARG A 140 -0.12 24.35 0.60
C ARG A 140 -0.31 25.18 1.87
N LYS A 141 0.70 25.95 2.31
CA LYS A 141 0.64 26.74 3.55
C LYS A 141 -0.08 28.10 3.45
N MET A 142 -0.70 28.46 2.31
CA MET A 142 -1.35 29.77 2.17
C MET A 142 -2.85 29.78 1.87
N THR A 143 -3.50 28.62 1.78
CA THR A 143 -4.96 28.56 1.66
C THR A 143 -5.52 27.59 2.69
N ASP A 144 -6.28 28.17 3.61
CA ASP A 144 -7.07 27.58 4.69
C ASP A 144 -6.34 27.14 5.97
N GLY A 145 -6.67 27.87 7.04
CA GLY A 145 -6.29 27.59 8.42
C GLY A 145 -6.99 26.34 8.96
N SER A 146 -6.60 25.18 8.45
CA SER A 146 -6.89 23.90 9.07
C SER A 146 -5.68 23.50 9.92
N LEU A 147 -5.85 23.58 11.24
CA LEU A 147 -5.03 22.86 12.21
C LEU A 147 -5.13 21.36 11.90
N CYS A 148 -4.18 20.83 11.12
CA CYS A 148 -4.02 19.39 10.94
C CYS A 148 -2.61 19.00 11.39
N ASP A 149 -2.55 18.65 12.67
CA ASP A 149 -1.82 17.54 13.29
C ASP A 149 -0.61 16.93 12.56
N VAL A 150 0.53 17.06 13.23
CA VAL A 150 1.65 16.12 13.57
C VAL A 150 1.77 14.72 12.89
N ASN A 151 0.80 14.20 12.14
CA ASN A 151 0.83 12.86 11.52
C ASN A 151 1.18 12.85 10.02
N ASP A 152 1.65 13.96 9.45
CA ASP A 152 1.91 14.11 8.00
C ASP A 152 3.09 13.26 7.45
N THR A 153 3.82 12.53 8.30
CA THR A 153 4.77 11.50 7.86
C THR A 153 4.09 10.29 7.22
N ALA A 154 2.78 10.12 7.46
CA ALA A 154 1.97 9.05 6.91
C ALA A 154 1.33 9.37 5.54
N THR A 155 1.60 10.50 4.89
CA THR A 155 1.15 10.76 3.50
C THR A 155 2.30 10.60 2.51
N HIS A 156 1.99 10.31 1.24
CA HIS A 156 3.00 10.22 0.17
C HIS A 156 3.80 11.54 0.03
N ALA A 157 3.18 12.68 0.37
CA ALA A 157 3.84 13.98 0.44
C ALA A 157 4.95 14.04 1.51
N GLY A 158 4.69 13.51 2.72
CA GLY A 158 5.71 13.39 3.76
C GLY A 158 6.88 12.51 3.34
N MET A 159 6.58 11.40 2.63
CA MET A 159 7.60 10.51 2.10
C MET A 159 8.44 11.16 0.99
N LEU A 160 7.80 11.89 0.06
CA LEU A 160 8.51 12.66 -0.96
C LEU A 160 9.44 13.70 -0.30
N GLY A 161 9.00 14.35 0.78
CA GLY A 161 9.85 15.22 1.60
C GLY A 161 11.12 14.52 2.08
N SER A 162 10.97 13.33 2.69
CA SER A 162 12.11 12.51 3.14
C SER A 162 13.03 12.06 2.00
N VAL A 163 12.47 11.75 0.83
CA VAL A 163 13.26 11.43 -0.38
C VAL A 163 14.07 12.66 -0.83
N LEU A 164 13.45 13.84 -0.87
CA LEU A 164 14.15 15.08 -1.25
C LEU A 164 15.25 15.45 -0.25
N ASP A 165 14.99 15.30 1.05
CA ASP A 165 15.98 15.54 2.12
C ASP A 165 17.13 14.53 2.04
N GLY A 166 16.84 13.23 1.97
CA GLY A 166 17.84 12.16 1.89
C GLY A 166 18.72 12.24 0.65
N ASN A 167 18.17 12.65 -0.50
CA ASN A 167 18.95 12.83 -1.73
C ASN A 167 19.68 14.19 -1.80
N GLY A 168 19.67 14.98 -0.72
CA GLY A 168 20.38 16.24 -0.65
C GLY A 168 19.88 17.26 -1.68
N ILE A 169 18.55 17.37 -1.83
CA ILE A 169 17.92 18.37 -2.70
C ILE A 169 17.60 19.61 -1.85
N PRO A 170 18.25 20.76 -2.09
CA PRO A 170 18.10 21.94 -1.24
C PRO A 170 16.65 22.44 -1.17
N ARG A 171 16.18 22.79 0.04
CA ARG A 171 14.82 23.31 0.27
C ARG A 171 14.50 24.56 -0.56
N THR A 172 15.50 25.42 -0.79
CA THR A 172 15.37 26.62 -1.65
C THR A 172 14.97 26.31 -3.09
N ILE A 173 15.26 25.10 -3.56
CA ILE A 173 14.99 24.66 -4.93
C ILE A 173 13.62 23.99 -5.03
N ARG A 174 13.12 23.42 -3.92
CA ARG A 174 11.86 22.65 -3.87
C ARG A 174 10.66 23.44 -4.36
N ASN A 175 10.65 24.74 -4.09
CA ASN A 175 9.62 25.70 -4.53
C ASN A 175 9.51 25.87 -6.05
N ASN A 176 10.44 25.31 -6.84
CA ASN A 176 10.39 25.33 -8.29
C ASN A 176 10.45 23.91 -8.85
N THR A 177 9.29 23.41 -9.29
CA THR A 177 9.09 22.06 -9.82
C THR A 177 10.08 21.68 -10.93
N SER A 178 10.35 22.59 -11.86
CA SER A 178 11.33 22.36 -12.95
C SER A 178 12.74 22.17 -12.40
N LYS A 179 13.15 22.94 -11.39
CA LYS A 179 14.48 22.78 -10.80
C LYS A 179 14.56 21.54 -9.92
N THR A 180 13.54 21.27 -9.11
CA THR A 180 13.46 20.07 -8.25
C THR A 180 13.60 18.80 -9.08
N THR A 181 12.80 18.68 -10.14
CA THR A 181 12.84 17.53 -11.06
C THR A 181 14.18 17.40 -11.77
N THR A 182 14.79 18.52 -12.18
CA THR A 182 16.15 18.51 -12.76
C THR A 182 17.18 17.98 -11.77
N TYR A 183 17.11 18.40 -10.49
CA TYR A 183 17.98 17.90 -9.44
C TYR A 183 17.74 16.41 -9.16
N MET A 184 16.47 15.97 -9.11
CA MET A 184 16.12 14.57 -8.92
C MET A 184 16.66 13.68 -10.05
N LEU A 185 16.49 14.10 -11.30
CA LEU A 185 17.04 13.39 -12.46
C LEU A 185 18.57 13.35 -12.42
N HIS A 186 19.22 14.45 -12.04
CA HIS A 186 20.67 14.49 -11.87
C HIS A 186 21.13 13.50 -10.78
N ARG A 187 20.50 13.53 -9.60
CA ARG A 187 20.83 12.60 -8.50
C ARG A 187 20.59 11.14 -8.92
N ARG A 188 19.49 10.84 -9.60
CA ARG A 188 19.20 9.51 -10.15
C ARG A 188 20.27 9.04 -11.16
N ARG A 189 20.73 9.92 -12.05
CA ARG A 189 21.83 9.60 -12.98
C ARG A 189 23.15 9.34 -12.26
N VAL A 190 23.46 10.13 -11.24
CA VAL A 190 24.68 9.94 -10.42
C VAL A 190 24.62 8.63 -9.62
N HIS A 191 23.44 8.22 -9.16
CA HIS A 191 23.23 6.88 -8.58
C HIS A 191 23.44 5.75 -9.59
N GLY A 192 23.34 6.06 -10.89
CA GLY A 192 23.59 5.12 -11.96
C GLY A 192 22.45 4.13 -12.10
N GLU A 193 21.61 4.36 -13.10
CA GLU A 193 20.75 3.32 -13.70
C GLU A 193 21.56 2.04 -14.04
N SER A 194 22.90 2.12 -14.11
CA SER A 194 23.81 0.97 -14.29
C SER A 194 24.06 0.09 -13.05
N ARG A 195 23.93 0.59 -11.81
CA ARG A 195 24.25 -0.22 -10.61
C ARG A 195 23.14 -1.19 -10.20
N ILE A 196 21.90 -0.89 -10.54
CA ILE A 196 20.72 -1.69 -10.16
C ILE A 196 20.44 -2.77 -11.21
N LEU A 197 20.85 -2.51 -12.45
CA LEU A 197 20.63 -3.39 -13.60
C LEU A 197 21.76 -4.40 -13.81
N SER A 198 22.92 -4.22 -13.15
CA SER A 198 23.97 -5.25 -13.15
C SER A 198 23.79 -6.13 -11.92
N PRO A 199 23.40 -7.40 -12.09
CA PRO A 199 23.34 -8.34 -10.98
C PRO A 199 24.76 -8.60 -10.47
N ASP A 200 25.01 -8.22 -9.22
CA ASP A 200 26.23 -8.61 -8.52
C ASP A 200 25.98 -9.91 -7.73
N SER A 201 27.00 -10.75 -7.55
CA SER A 201 26.89 -11.99 -6.77
C SER A 201 26.39 -11.75 -5.34
N ASP A 202 26.61 -10.56 -4.80
CA ASP A 202 26.36 -10.20 -3.41
C ASP A 202 24.98 -9.56 -3.20
N ASP A 203 24.20 -9.38 -4.27
CA ASP A 203 22.90 -8.67 -4.21
C ASP A 203 21.88 -9.36 -3.32
N GLN A 204 21.91 -10.69 -3.27
CA GLN A 204 21.04 -11.45 -2.37
C GLN A 204 21.34 -11.14 -0.89
N VAL A 205 22.62 -11.09 -0.53
CA VAL A 205 23.06 -10.81 0.85
C VAL A 205 22.73 -9.38 1.24
N LEU A 206 23.04 -8.42 0.36
CA LEU A 206 22.77 -7.00 0.60
C LEU A 206 21.26 -6.72 0.71
N LEU A 207 20.43 -7.37 -0.11
CA LEU A 207 18.97 -7.20 -0.06
C LEU A 207 18.36 -7.85 1.19
N SER A 208 18.85 -9.03 1.59
CA SER A 208 18.45 -9.67 2.86
C SER A 208 18.79 -8.79 4.06
N LEU A 209 20.00 -8.19 4.07
CA LEU A 209 20.40 -7.22 5.08
C LEU A 209 19.48 -5.99 5.07
N ALA A 210 19.11 -5.47 3.91
CA ALA A 210 18.16 -4.37 3.78
C ALA A 210 16.80 -4.71 4.41
N PHE A 211 16.23 -5.89 4.12
CA PHE A 211 14.95 -6.32 4.72
C PHE A 211 15.01 -6.50 6.24
N SER A 212 16.20 -6.75 6.79
CA SER A 212 16.40 -6.80 8.24
C SER A 212 16.60 -5.42 8.88
N ARG A 213 17.14 -4.46 8.11
CA ARG A 213 17.50 -3.11 8.56
C ARG A 213 16.29 -2.17 8.58
N TYR A 214 15.42 -2.25 7.59
CA TYR A 214 14.27 -1.35 7.47
C TYR A 214 13.07 -1.90 8.24
N ALA A 215 12.45 -1.03 9.05
CA ALA A 215 11.43 -1.40 10.02
C ALA A 215 10.02 -0.97 9.62
N THR A 216 9.85 -0.22 8.52
CA THR A 216 8.52 0.23 8.09
C THR A 216 8.10 -0.43 6.80
N PHE A 217 6.80 -0.68 6.65
CA PHE A 217 6.24 -1.29 5.44
C PHE A 217 6.53 -0.48 4.18
N ARG A 218 6.47 0.85 4.27
CA ARG A 218 6.71 1.74 3.13
C ARG A 218 8.14 1.68 2.60
N GLU A 219 9.12 1.52 3.50
CA GLU A 219 10.51 1.35 3.09
C GLU A 219 10.69 0.03 2.32
N ILE A 220 10.13 -1.06 2.85
CA ILE A 220 10.18 -2.38 2.21
C ILE A 220 9.42 -2.38 0.87
N ASP A 221 8.22 -1.79 0.84
CA ASP A 221 7.41 -1.64 -0.38
C ASP A 221 8.16 -0.88 -1.48
N ARG A 222 8.84 0.22 -1.14
CA ARG A 222 9.66 0.96 -2.10
C ARG A 222 10.84 0.18 -2.62
N LEU A 223 11.50 -0.59 -1.76
CA LEU A 223 12.59 -1.47 -2.17
C LEU A 223 12.08 -2.52 -3.17
N ILE A 224 10.98 -3.19 -2.83
CA ILE A 224 10.40 -4.24 -3.67
C ILE A 224 9.91 -3.66 -4.99
N THR A 225 9.14 -2.57 -4.97
CA THR A 225 8.57 -1.93 -6.16
C THR A 225 9.67 -1.50 -7.14
N ARG A 226 10.84 -1.10 -6.66
CA ARG A 226 11.98 -0.77 -7.54
C ARG A 226 12.63 -2.01 -8.15
N ILE A 227 12.74 -3.10 -7.39
CA ILE A 227 13.44 -4.32 -7.80
C ILE A 227 12.56 -5.18 -8.72
N ILE A 228 11.24 -5.19 -8.50
CA ILE A 228 10.29 -6.04 -9.22
C ILE A 228 10.16 -5.71 -10.71
N HIS A 229 10.61 -4.53 -11.15
CA HIS A 229 10.52 -4.12 -12.56
C HIS A 229 11.54 -4.82 -13.48
N THR A 230 12.54 -5.51 -12.92
CA THR A 230 13.56 -6.22 -13.69
C THR A 230 13.43 -7.74 -13.51
N PRO A 231 13.72 -8.54 -14.55
CA PRO A 231 13.63 -10.00 -14.45
C PRO A 231 14.67 -10.56 -13.46
N GLU A 232 15.87 -9.99 -13.40
CA GLU A 232 16.91 -10.36 -12.43
C GLU A 232 16.46 -10.02 -11.01
N GLY A 233 15.84 -8.84 -10.82
CA GLY A 233 15.30 -8.44 -9.53
C GLY A 233 14.18 -9.37 -9.06
N CYS A 234 13.28 -9.77 -9.96
CA CYS A 234 12.25 -10.77 -9.66
C CYS A 234 12.86 -12.13 -9.25
N ARG A 235 13.93 -12.59 -9.91
CA ARG A 235 14.65 -13.81 -9.53
C ARG A 235 15.23 -13.70 -8.11
N THR A 236 15.90 -12.59 -7.81
CA THR A 236 16.47 -12.32 -6.48
C THR A 236 15.38 -12.27 -5.40
N LEU A 237 14.25 -11.60 -5.67
CA LEU A 237 13.11 -11.55 -4.74
C LEU A 237 12.44 -12.92 -4.56
N SER A 238 12.35 -13.73 -5.62
CA SER A 238 11.84 -15.10 -5.55
C SER A 238 12.72 -15.97 -4.66
N THR A 239 14.05 -15.88 -4.79
CA THR A 239 14.99 -16.59 -3.91
C THR A 239 14.91 -16.13 -2.45
N LEU A 240 14.60 -14.84 -2.22
CA LEU A 240 14.48 -14.24 -0.89
C LEU A 240 13.04 -14.16 -0.36
N SER A 241 12.14 -14.97 -0.92
CA SER A 241 10.71 -14.88 -0.61
C SER A 241 10.38 -15.26 0.83
N ASP A 242 11.23 -16.08 1.46
CA ASP A 242 11.09 -16.47 2.87
C ASP A 242 11.55 -15.36 3.83
N GLU A 243 12.63 -14.65 3.50
CA GLU A 243 13.09 -13.47 4.23
C GLU A 243 12.06 -12.34 4.13
N LEU A 244 11.53 -12.11 2.93
CA LEU A 244 10.43 -11.18 2.70
C LEU A 244 9.22 -11.48 3.59
N TYR A 245 8.83 -12.76 3.67
CA TYR A 245 7.76 -13.19 4.57
C TYR A 245 8.07 -12.86 6.03
N LEU A 246 9.30 -13.08 6.51
CA LEU A 246 9.69 -12.76 7.89
C LEU A 246 9.59 -11.26 8.16
N SER A 247 10.02 -10.42 7.22
CA SER A 247 9.91 -8.97 7.35
C SER A 247 8.46 -8.53 7.35
N PHE A 248 7.62 -9.00 6.42
CA PHE A 248 6.20 -8.66 6.44
C PHE A 248 5.48 -9.16 7.69
N LYS A 249 5.78 -10.37 8.17
CA LYS A 249 5.16 -10.93 9.38
C LYS A 249 5.34 -10.03 10.60
N ARG A 250 6.48 -9.34 10.72
CA ARG A 250 6.73 -8.38 11.81
C ARG A 250 5.87 -7.13 11.69
N LEU A 251 5.51 -6.74 10.47
CA LEU A 251 4.79 -5.51 10.14
C LEU A 251 3.28 -5.70 10.02
N VAL A 252 2.79 -6.94 9.87
CA VAL A 252 1.36 -7.28 9.81
C VAL A 252 0.48 -6.54 10.83
N PRO A 253 0.84 -6.39 12.13
CA PRO A 253 -0.05 -5.70 13.07
C PRO A 253 -0.22 -4.20 12.82
N GLU A 254 0.73 -3.55 12.12
CA GLU A 254 0.75 -2.10 11.92
C GLU A 254 0.29 -1.67 10.52
N VAL A 255 0.21 -2.62 9.59
CA VAL A 255 -0.03 -2.34 8.17
C VAL A 255 -1.49 -2.58 7.81
N ASP A 256 -2.03 -1.65 7.01
CA ASP A 256 -3.33 -1.85 6.36
C ASP A 256 -3.30 -3.13 5.50
N PRO A 257 -4.15 -4.13 5.80
CA PRO A 257 -4.21 -5.39 5.06
C PRO A 257 -4.39 -5.20 3.54
N LEU A 258 -5.07 -4.12 3.12
CA LEU A 258 -5.27 -3.83 1.70
C LEU A 258 -3.97 -3.45 0.99
N GLN A 259 -3.12 -2.65 1.64
CA GLN A 259 -1.82 -2.26 1.09
C GLN A 259 -0.90 -3.47 0.96
N LEU A 260 -0.85 -4.32 2.01
CA LEU A 260 -0.08 -5.55 1.97
C LEU A 260 -0.59 -6.50 0.88
N LEU A 261 -1.91 -6.65 0.73
CA LEU A 261 -2.50 -7.48 -0.33
C LEU A 261 -2.16 -6.95 -1.74
N SER A 262 -2.20 -5.63 -1.94
CA SER A 262 -1.82 -5.00 -3.22
C SER A 262 -0.37 -5.33 -3.59
N LEU A 263 0.55 -5.17 -2.64
CA LEU A 263 1.96 -5.51 -2.84
C LEU A 263 2.18 -7.00 -3.13
N LEU A 264 1.51 -7.89 -2.38
CA LEU A 264 1.60 -9.33 -2.58
C LEU A 264 1.03 -9.77 -3.94
N ASN A 265 -0.05 -9.14 -4.41
CA ASN A 265 -0.60 -9.39 -5.74
C ASN A 265 0.35 -8.91 -6.83
N ASN A 266 0.97 -7.74 -6.67
CA ASN A 266 1.96 -7.24 -7.61
C ASN A 266 3.18 -8.18 -7.69
N LEU A 267 3.66 -8.66 -6.55
CA LEU A 267 4.70 -9.70 -6.48
C LEU A 267 4.30 -10.97 -7.23
N LEU A 268 3.08 -11.46 -6.97
CA LEU A 268 2.57 -12.67 -7.60
C LEU A 268 2.49 -12.54 -9.13
N ILE A 269 1.92 -11.44 -9.63
CA ILE A 269 1.76 -11.19 -11.07
C ILE A 269 3.12 -11.13 -11.76
N ASN A 270 4.10 -10.43 -11.17
CA ASN A 270 5.44 -10.33 -11.78
C ASN A 270 6.20 -11.65 -11.71
N PHE A 271 6.08 -12.43 -10.63
CA PHE A 271 6.69 -13.76 -10.57
C PHE A 271 6.09 -14.69 -11.60
N ASP A 272 4.75 -14.75 -11.71
CA ASP A 272 4.06 -15.55 -12.72
C ASP A 272 4.46 -15.15 -14.14
N ARG A 273 4.57 -13.85 -14.42
CA ARG A 273 5.01 -13.33 -15.73
C ARG A 273 6.40 -13.83 -16.12
N HIS A 274 7.28 -14.06 -15.16
CA HIS A 274 8.64 -14.54 -15.37
C HIS A 274 8.80 -16.05 -15.15
N GLY A 275 7.71 -16.78 -14.90
CA GLY A 275 7.75 -18.22 -14.61
C GLY A 275 8.49 -18.56 -13.31
N LEU A 276 8.49 -17.64 -12.35
CA LEU A 276 9.14 -17.79 -11.05
C LEU A 276 8.12 -18.21 -9.99
N HIS A 277 8.61 -18.86 -8.94
CA HIS A 277 7.78 -19.34 -7.85
C HIS A 277 7.82 -18.40 -6.65
N MET A 278 6.65 -18.21 -6.02
CA MET A 278 6.52 -17.56 -4.73
C MET A 278 6.60 -18.62 -3.63
N SER A 279 7.30 -18.36 -2.52
CA SER A 279 7.34 -19.33 -1.41
C SER A 279 5.96 -19.58 -0.83
N SER A 280 5.77 -20.79 -0.32
CA SER A 280 4.54 -21.24 0.34
C SER A 280 4.17 -20.35 1.54
N LYS A 281 5.17 -19.82 2.26
CA LYS A 281 4.95 -18.88 3.38
C LYS A 281 4.37 -17.55 2.90
N LEU A 282 4.89 -16.99 1.81
CA LEU A 282 4.40 -15.74 1.24
C LEU A 282 3.01 -15.91 0.60
N LEU A 283 2.74 -17.05 -0.06
CA LEU A 283 1.40 -17.41 -0.51
C LEU A 283 0.41 -17.55 0.65
N SER A 284 0.85 -18.08 1.80
CA SER A 284 0.02 -18.16 3.01
C SER A 284 -0.34 -16.77 3.56
N LEU A 285 0.60 -15.84 3.49
CA LEU A 285 0.37 -14.45 3.89
C LEU A 285 -0.60 -13.76 2.93
N GLY A 286 -0.49 -14.00 1.62
CA GLY A 286 -1.45 -13.53 0.61
C GLY A 286 -2.86 -14.07 0.83
N LEU A 287 -2.96 -15.36 1.17
CA LEU A 287 -4.24 -15.99 1.53
C LEU A 287 -4.83 -15.38 2.82
N TRP A 288 -4.00 -15.17 3.84
CA TRP A 288 -4.44 -14.55 5.09
C TRP A 288 -4.94 -13.11 4.88
N THR A 289 -4.17 -12.29 4.16
CA THR A 289 -4.52 -10.90 3.88
C THR A 289 -5.76 -10.77 3.01
N SER A 290 -5.92 -11.61 1.99
CA SER A 290 -7.12 -11.64 1.15
C SER A 290 -8.38 -12.00 1.94
N LEU A 291 -8.31 -13.00 2.83
CA LEU A 291 -9.43 -13.35 3.71
C LEU A 291 -9.78 -12.21 4.69
N LYS A 292 -8.77 -11.51 5.21
CA LYS A 292 -8.96 -10.32 6.07
C LYS A 292 -9.63 -9.16 5.32
N CYS A 293 -9.27 -8.96 4.05
CA CYS A 293 -9.90 -7.95 3.18
C CYS A 293 -11.23 -8.41 2.58
N GLN A 294 -11.71 -9.62 2.90
CA GLN A 294 -12.88 -10.25 2.25
C GLN A 294 -12.76 -10.37 0.72
N ALA A 295 -11.54 -10.40 0.18
CA ALA A 295 -11.27 -10.60 -1.24
C ALA A 295 -11.27 -12.10 -1.59
N ILE A 296 -12.46 -12.72 -1.56
CA ILE A 296 -12.63 -14.18 -1.64
C ILE A 296 -12.09 -14.75 -2.96
N SER A 297 -12.34 -14.08 -4.09
CA SER A 297 -11.79 -14.50 -5.40
C SER A 297 -10.26 -14.52 -5.41
N THR A 298 -9.64 -13.52 -4.77
CA THR A 298 -8.17 -13.46 -4.62
C THR A 298 -7.67 -14.55 -3.68
N ALA A 299 -8.38 -14.82 -2.58
CA ALA A 299 -8.07 -15.92 -1.67
C ALA A 299 -8.11 -17.28 -2.40
N HIS A 300 -9.09 -17.49 -3.28
CA HIS A 300 -9.19 -18.70 -4.10
C HIS A 300 -7.97 -18.87 -5.01
N GLN A 301 -7.52 -17.81 -5.67
CA GLN A 301 -6.32 -17.84 -6.50
C GLN A 301 -5.03 -18.16 -5.73
N TYR A 302 -4.89 -17.65 -4.50
CA TYR A 302 -3.77 -18.00 -3.62
C TYR A 302 -3.86 -19.46 -3.16
N LEU A 303 -5.06 -19.94 -2.85
CA LEU A 303 -5.28 -21.34 -2.45
C LEU A 303 -4.92 -22.30 -3.59
N GLU A 304 -5.38 -22.02 -4.81
CA GLU A 304 -5.10 -22.84 -5.99
C GLU A 304 -3.58 -22.94 -6.26
N ARG A 305 -2.88 -21.81 -6.26
CA ARG A 305 -1.42 -21.78 -6.44
C ARG A 305 -0.71 -22.53 -5.32
N LYS A 306 -1.14 -22.35 -4.07
CA LYS A 306 -0.55 -23.05 -2.94
C LYS A 306 -0.72 -24.56 -3.05
N CYS A 307 -1.90 -25.05 -3.44
CA CYS A 307 -2.14 -26.47 -3.68
C CYS A 307 -1.29 -27.08 -4.80
N LYS A 308 -0.92 -26.28 -5.82
CA LYS A 308 -0.02 -26.72 -6.89
C LYS A 308 1.43 -26.88 -6.41
N CYS A 309 1.87 -26.05 -5.46
CA CYS A 309 3.24 -26.07 -4.96
C CYS A 309 3.44 -27.04 -3.79
N GLU A 310 2.52 -27.08 -2.84
CA GLU A 310 2.66 -27.83 -1.58
C GLU A 310 1.32 -28.30 -1.00
N TYR A 311 1.38 -29.32 -0.13
CA TYR A 311 0.22 -29.75 0.64
C TYR A 311 -0.14 -28.75 1.74
N LEU A 312 -1.43 -28.45 1.90
CA LEU A 312 -1.92 -27.54 2.92
C LEU A 312 -1.92 -28.19 4.32
N ASP A 313 -1.24 -27.53 5.27
CA ASP A 313 -1.28 -27.95 6.68
C ASP A 313 -2.69 -27.85 7.27
N LYS A 314 -3.00 -28.76 8.20
CA LYS A 314 -4.27 -28.86 8.92
C LYS A 314 -4.62 -27.55 9.62
N ARG A 315 -3.62 -26.89 10.22
CA ARG A 315 -3.79 -25.63 10.93
C ARG A 315 -4.22 -24.52 9.99
N THR A 316 -3.67 -24.50 8.76
CA THR A 316 -4.04 -23.51 7.74
C THR A 316 -5.49 -23.68 7.31
N ILE A 317 -5.94 -24.92 7.04
CA ILE A 317 -7.34 -25.18 6.65
C ILE A 317 -8.31 -24.76 7.76
N HIS A 318 -8.02 -25.15 9.02
CA HIS A 318 -8.82 -24.76 10.17
C HIS A 318 -8.88 -23.23 10.33
N TYR A 319 -7.75 -22.54 10.14
CA TYR A 319 -7.67 -21.09 10.20
C TYR A 319 -8.51 -20.41 9.10
N ILE A 320 -8.43 -20.90 7.86
CA ILE A 320 -9.22 -20.37 6.74
C ILE A 320 -10.70 -20.47 7.06
N LEU A 321 -11.18 -21.66 7.43
CA LEU A 321 -12.60 -21.89 7.74
C LEU A 321 -13.08 -21.02 8.90
N ASN A 322 -12.31 -20.93 9.98
CA ASN A 322 -12.66 -20.08 11.10
C ASN A 322 -12.70 -18.59 10.71
N THR A 323 -11.78 -18.14 9.84
CA THR A 323 -11.78 -16.76 9.34
C THR A 323 -13.01 -16.50 8.47
N LEU A 324 -13.37 -17.41 7.56
CA LEU A 324 -14.55 -17.30 6.71
C LEU A 324 -15.85 -17.20 7.53
N LEU A 325 -15.98 -18.00 8.59
CA LEU A 325 -17.12 -17.94 9.51
C LEU A 325 -17.23 -16.59 10.22
N GLN A 326 -16.10 -15.99 10.59
CA GLN A 326 -16.07 -14.75 11.37
C GLN A 326 -16.20 -13.49 10.50
N THR A 327 -15.73 -13.52 9.25
CA THR A 327 -15.58 -12.30 8.44
C THR A 327 -16.37 -12.28 7.14
N SER A 328 -16.75 -13.43 6.58
CA SER A 328 -17.17 -13.50 5.17
C SER A 328 -18.67 -13.77 4.98
N ILE A 329 -19.32 -14.40 5.96
CA ILE A 329 -20.76 -14.71 5.87
C ILE A 329 -21.60 -13.58 6.46
N THR A 330 -21.12 -12.93 7.51
CA THR A 330 -21.80 -11.82 8.18
C THR A 330 -21.03 -10.54 7.91
N SER A 331 -21.62 -9.58 7.20
CA SER A 331 -21.00 -8.27 6.99
C SER A 331 -20.97 -7.52 8.31
N ASN A 332 -19.89 -7.68 9.06
CA ASN A 332 -19.48 -6.65 9.99
C ASN A 332 -19.06 -5.45 9.14
N ARG A 333 -20.02 -4.54 8.89
CA ARG A 333 -19.88 -3.25 8.16
C ARG A 333 -18.77 -2.33 8.69
N SER A 334 -18.04 -2.76 9.71
CA SER A 334 -16.95 -2.05 10.36
C SER A 334 -15.60 -2.19 9.64
N SER A 335 -15.51 -2.94 8.53
CA SER A 335 -14.32 -2.94 7.68
C SER A 335 -14.33 -1.74 6.72
N PRO A 336 -13.41 -0.76 6.86
CA PRO A 336 -13.31 0.37 5.93
C PRO A 336 -12.84 -0.02 4.51
N HIS A 337 -12.52 -1.29 4.29
CA HIS A 337 -11.91 -1.81 3.07
C HIS A 337 -12.71 -2.95 2.41
N GLU A 338 -14.04 -3.01 2.60
CA GLU A 338 -14.88 -3.93 1.80
C GLU A 338 -14.64 -3.65 0.31
N PHE A 339 -14.00 -4.60 -0.38
CA PHE A 339 -14.06 -4.65 -1.84
C PHE A 339 -15.55 -4.70 -2.18
N GLN A 340 -16.04 -3.66 -2.87
CA GLN A 340 -17.44 -3.42 -3.23
C GLN A 340 -17.99 -4.51 -4.16
N SER A 341 -18.02 -5.75 -3.69
CA SER A 341 -18.69 -6.86 -4.32
C SER A 341 -20.09 -6.91 -3.74
N ASN A 342 -21.10 -6.97 -4.62
CA ASN A 342 -22.47 -7.21 -4.21
C ASN A 342 -22.51 -8.45 -3.31
N SER A 343 -23.31 -8.40 -2.24
CA SER A 343 -23.56 -9.51 -1.30
C SER A 343 -23.69 -10.85 -2.03
N THR A 344 -24.42 -10.84 -3.15
CA THR A 344 -24.63 -11.96 -4.06
C THR A 344 -23.32 -12.53 -4.60
N THR A 345 -22.46 -11.72 -5.21
CA THR A 345 -21.18 -12.15 -5.77
C THR A 345 -20.25 -12.69 -4.69
N ARG A 346 -20.25 -12.06 -3.50
CA ARG A 346 -19.44 -12.52 -2.38
C ARG A 346 -19.87 -13.89 -1.86
N LEU A 347 -21.16 -14.09 -1.59
CA LEU A 347 -21.64 -15.36 -1.04
C LEU A 347 -21.60 -16.51 -2.06
N THR A 348 -21.83 -16.20 -3.35
CA THR A 348 -21.68 -17.20 -4.43
C THR A 348 -20.21 -17.60 -4.62
N THR A 349 -19.27 -16.65 -4.61
CA THR A 349 -17.82 -16.98 -4.67
C THR A 349 -17.36 -17.73 -3.42
N LEU A 350 -17.91 -17.43 -2.24
CA LEU A 350 -17.66 -18.20 -1.03
C LEU A 350 -18.16 -19.64 -1.15
N PHE A 351 -19.36 -19.83 -1.68
CA PHE A 351 -19.91 -21.16 -1.93
C PHE A 351 -19.03 -21.95 -2.90
N SER A 352 -18.56 -21.31 -3.98
CA SER A 352 -17.62 -21.93 -4.93
C SER A 352 -16.27 -22.25 -4.29
N LEU A 353 -15.73 -21.41 -3.40
CA LEU A 353 -14.49 -21.71 -2.67
C LEU A 353 -14.64 -22.94 -1.75
N LEU A 354 -15.81 -23.08 -1.11
CA LEU A 354 -16.09 -24.19 -0.20
C LEU A 354 -16.26 -25.50 -0.98
N THR A 355 -17.11 -25.51 -2.00
CA THR A 355 -17.55 -26.73 -2.70
C THR A 355 -16.74 -27.05 -3.95
N GLY A 356 -16.08 -26.07 -4.56
CA GLY A 356 -15.43 -26.18 -5.86
C GLY A 356 -16.38 -26.06 -7.04
N TYR A 357 -17.67 -25.86 -6.76
CA TYR A 357 -18.70 -25.79 -7.77
C TYR A 357 -18.85 -24.38 -8.33
N VAL A 358 -18.67 -24.24 -9.63
CA VAL A 358 -18.92 -23.01 -10.39
C VAL A 358 -19.98 -23.34 -11.46
N PRO A 359 -21.08 -22.58 -11.55
CA PRO A 359 -22.14 -22.87 -12.51
C PRO A 359 -21.61 -22.70 -13.94
N GLY A 360 -21.84 -23.71 -14.78
CA GLY A 360 -21.38 -23.72 -16.18
C GLY A 360 -20.01 -24.36 -16.39
N GLU A 361 -19.22 -24.60 -15.34
CA GLU A 361 -17.93 -25.28 -15.46
C GLU A 361 -18.08 -26.80 -15.28
N ASN A 362 -17.43 -27.57 -16.16
CA ASN A 362 -17.48 -29.02 -16.15
C ASN A 362 -16.41 -29.67 -15.26
N GLN A 363 -15.39 -28.91 -14.86
CA GLN A 363 -14.34 -29.39 -13.97
C GLN A 363 -14.44 -28.66 -12.62
N PRO A 364 -14.42 -29.39 -11.49
CA PRO A 364 -14.40 -28.76 -10.18
C PRO A 364 -13.08 -28.02 -10.00
N THR A 365 -13.18 -26.77 -9.58
CA THR A 365 -12.02 -25.97 -9.18
C THR A 365 -11.44 -26.47 -7.85
N VAL A 366 -10.23 -26.02 -7.49
CA VAL A 366 -9.66 -26.32 -6.16
C VAL A 366 -10.61 -25.80 -5.08
N SER A 367 -11.01 -26.67 -4.16
CA SER A 367 -12.00 -26.38 -3.14
C SER A 367 -11.55 -26.78 -1.75
N LEU A 368 -12.13 -26.16 -0.72
CA LEU A 368 -11.88 -26.57 0.65
C LEU A 368 -12.43 -27.99 0.93
N GLN A 369 -13.52 -28.38 0.27
CA GLN A 369 -14.07 -29.73 0.35
C GLN A 369 -13.03 -30.80 -0.01
N SER A 370 -12.31 -30.64 -1.13
CA SER A 370 -11.32 -31.64 -1.56
C SER A 370 -10.09 -31.71 -0.64
N LEU A 371 -9.85 -30.66 0.14
CA LEU A 371 -8.73 -30.56 1.08
C LEU A 371 -9.06 -31.08 2.49
N ILE A 372 -10.35 -31.19 2.83
CA ILE A 372 -10.81 -31.67 4.13
C ILE A 372 -10.95 -33.20 4.09
N SER A 373 -10.08 -33.89 4.81
CA SER A 373 -10.25 -35.33 5.05
C SER A 373 -11.36 -35.57 6.08
N HIS A 374 -12.26 -36.52 5.83
CA HIS A 374 -13.29 -36.98 6.77
C HIS A 374 -12.74 -37.45 8.13
N LYS A 375 -11.43 -37.73 8.22
CA LYS A 375 -10.73 -38.04 9.47
C LYS A 375 -10.49 -36.81 10.37
N ARG A 376 -10.80 -35.60 9.91
CA ARG A 376 -10.54 -34.33 10.62
C ARG A 376 -11.84 -33.68 11.10
N VAL A 377 -12.45 -34.26 12.13
CA VAL A 377 -13.76 -33.87 12.70
C VAL A 377 -13.88 -32.35 12.88
N LYS A 378 -12.90 -31.69 13.52
CA LYS A 378 -12.98 -30.24 13.79
C LYS A 378 -13.03 -29.37 12.54
N SER A 379 -12.19 -29.64 11.53
CA SER A 379 -12.22 -28.88 10.27
C SER A 379 -13.49 -29.17 9.48
N LEU A 380 -13.97 -30.41 9.54
CA LEU A 380 -15.23 -30.81 8.92
C LEU A 380 -16.42 -30.08 9.56
N CYS A 381 -16.50 -30.01 10.89
CA CYS A 381 -17.54 -29.25 11.60
C CYS A 381 -17.55 -27.77 11.20
N LEU A 382 -16.38 -27.11 11.11
CA LEU A 382 -16.32 -25.71 10.67
C LEU A 382 -16.77 -25.55 9.22
N TYR A 383 -16.44 -26.50 8.34
CA TYR A 383 -16.89 -26.50 6.95
C TYR A 383 -18.42 -26.67 6.85
N ILE A 384 -18.99 -27.56 7.66
CA ILE A 384 -20.44 -27.75 7.77
C ILE A 384 -21.10 -26.47 8.30
N GLU A 385 -20.52 -25.85 9.32
CA GLU A 385 -21.01 -24.58 9.86
C GLU A 385 -21.00 -23.48 8.77
N CYS A 386 -19.94 -23.40 7.95
CA CYS A 386 -19.89 -22.45 6.82
C CYS A 386 -21.04 -22.68 5.84
N LEU A 387 -21.25 -23.93 5.40
CA LEU A 387 -22.32 -24.27 4.47
C LEU A 387 -23.71 -24.02 5.07
N ALA A 388 -23.89 -24.34 6.35
CA ALA A 388 -25.16 -24.13 7.06
C ALA A 388 -25.47 -22.63 7.19
N ARG A 389 -24.49 -21.78 7.50
CA ARG A 389 -24.69 -20.32 7.54
C ARG A 389 -24.97 -19.71 6.17
N LEU A 390 -24.53 -20.35 5.08
CA LEU A 390 -24.92 -20.00 3.71
C LEU A 390 -26.32 -20.51 3.35
N GLY A 391 -26.87 -21.47 4.11
CA GLY A 391 -28.15 -22.12 3.80
C GLY A 391 -28.05 -23.17 2.69
N ALA A 392 -26.85 -23.72 2.44
CA ALA A 392 -26.62 -24.75 1.44
C ALA A 392 -27.02 -26.16 1.94
N PHE A 393 -28.28 -26.31 2.32
CA PHE A 393 -28.76 -27.52 3.00
C PHE A 393 -28.83 -28.76 2.11
N ARG A 394 -29.03 -28.61 0.81
CA ARG A 394 -28.99 -29.76 -0.10
C ARG A 394 -27.58 -30.27 -0.24
N THR A 395 -26.61 -29.35 -0.38
CA THR A 395 -25.19 -29.66 -0.39
C THR A 395 -24.80 -30.38 0.90
N LEU A 396 -25.27 -29.90 2.06
CA LEU A 396 -25.06 -30.56 3.36
C LEU A 396 -25.63 -31.99 3.39
N TRP A 397 -26.83 -32.20 2.85
CA TRP A 397 -27.43 -33.53 2.78
C TRP A 397 -26.55 -34.51 2.00
N HIS A 398 -26.03 -34.09 0.84
CA HIS A 398 -25.09 -34.90 0.06
C HIS A 398 -23.79 -35.19 0.81
N GLN A 399 -23.26 -34.21 1.56
CA GLN A 399 -22.06 -34.43 2.40
C GLN A 399 -22.30 -35.46 3.50
N TRP A 400 -23.46 -35.39 4.16
CA TRP A 400 -23.84 -36.36 5.19
C TRP A 400 -23.78 -37.79 4.67
N HIS A 401 -24.48 -38.05 3.56
CA HIS A 401 -24.56 -39.40 2.98
C HIS A 401 -23.25 -39.86 2.37
N ALA A 402 -22.40 -38.94 1.88
CA ALA A 402 -21.04 -39.26 1.45
C ALA A 402 -20.15 -39.70 2.64
N ILE A 403 -20.26 -39.04 3.79
CA ILE A 403 -19.52 -39.40 5.02
C ILE A 403 -19.97 -40.77 5.55
N GLU A 404 -21.29 -41.00 5.58
CA GLU A 404 -21.88 -42.27 6.03
C GLU A 404 -21.44 -43.43 5.12
N SER A 405 -21.43 -43.21 3.81
CA SER A 405 -20.97 -44.22 2.83
C SER A 405 -19.46 -44.50 2.90
N ALA A 406 -18.66 -43.50 3.25
CA ALA A 406 -17.20 -43.63 3.31
C ALA A 406 -16.68 -44.24 4.63
N SER A 407 -17.50 -44.25 5.68
CA SER A 407 -17.09 -44.67 7.02
C SER A 407 -17.50 -46.13 7.27
N GLN A 408 -16.51 -47.03 7.41
CA GLN A 408 -16.76 -48.45 7.70
C GLN A 408 -16.86 -48.77 9.21
N ALA A 409 -16.50 -47.82 10.09
CA ALA A 409 -16.48 -48.01 11.54
C ALA A 409 -17.67 -47.30 12.21
N MET A 410 -18.56 -48.05 12.86
CA MET A 410 -19.83 -47.58 13.42
C MET A 410 -19.67 -46.52 14.52
N ASP A 411 -18.64 -46.62 15.37
CA ASP A 411 -18.51 -45.73 16.53
C ASP A 411 -18.06 -44.31 16.16
N GLY A 412 -17.20 -44.17 15.14
CA GLY A 412 -16.75 -42.86 14.66
C GLY A 412 -17.85 -42.08 13.93
N ILE A 413 -18.81 -42.77 13.31
CA ILE A 413 -19.92 -42.16 12.56
C ILE A 413 -20.85 -41.41 13.51
N ARG A 414 -21.14 -41.97 14.68
CA ARG A 414 -22.06 -41.33 15.64
C ARG A 414 -21.51 -40.01 16.17
N GLU A 415 -20.22 -39.96 16.50
CA GLU A 415 -19.55 -38.73 16.94
C GLU A 415 -19.50 -37.68 15.81
N LEU A 416 -19.17 -38.11 14.59
CA LEU A 416 -19.17 -37.26 13.40
C LEU A 416 -20.54 -36.66 13.12
N ASN A 417 -21.58 -37.49 13.15
CA ASN A 417 -22.96 -37.08 12.91
C ASN A 417 -23.46 -36.13 14.01
N SER A 418 -23.11 -36.39 15.28
CA SER A 418 -23.41 -35.47 16.38
C SER A 418 -22.73 -34.11 16.18
N GLY A 419 -21.46 -34.10 15.76
CA GLY A 419 -20.72 -32.88 15.42
C GLY A 419 -21.31 -32.13 14.22
N PHE A 420 -21.81 -32.87 13.23
CA PHE A 420 -22.46 -32.32 12.04
C PHE A 420 -23.76 -31.59 12.40
N VAL A 421 -24.64 -32.23 13.16
CA VAL A 421 -25.89 -31.62 13.63
C VAL A 421 -25.61 -30.42 14.54
N SER A 422 -24.65 -30.55 15.45
CA SER A 422 -24.25 -29.46 16.35
C SER A 422 -23.78 -28.23 15.58
N ALA A 423 -22.99 -28.42 14.51
CA ALA A 423 -22.51 -27.34 13.65
C ALA A 423 -23.65 -26.65 12.88
N ILE A 424 -24.68 -27.39 12.45
CA ILE A 424 -25.86 -26.80 11.82
C ILE A 424 -26.65 -25.96 12.81
N LEU A 425 -26.92 -26.48 14.02
CA LEU A 425 -27.64 -25.74 15.04
C LEU A 425 -26.89 -24.47 15.44
N GLU A 426 -25.57 -24.56 15.63
CA GLU A 426 -24.73 -23.40 15.94
C GLU A 426 -24.74 -22.35 14.80
N ALA A 427 -24.75 -22.78 13.54
CA ALA A 427 -24.91 -21.89 12.40
C ALA A 427 -26.29 -21.20 12.38
N LEU A 428 -27.37 -21.92 12.71
CA LEU A 428 -28.73 -21.38 12.76
C LEU A 428 -28.93 -20.39 13.91
N ASP A 429 -28.29 -20.63 15.06
CA ASP A 429 -28.32 -19.74 16.21
C ASP A 429 -27.64 -18.40 15.91
N LYS A 430 -26.48 -18.47 15.23
CA LYS A 430 -25.67 -17.30 14.85
C LYS A 430 -26.26 -16.53 13.67
N ASN A 431 -26.79 -17.23 12.66
CA ASN A 431 -27.43 -16.61 11.49
C ASN A 431 -28.93 -16.95 11.39
N ARG A 432 -29.75 -16.27 12.21
CA ARG A 432 -31.22 -16.47 12.20
C ARG A 432 -31.87 -16.13 10.86
N ASN A 433 -31.21 -15.33 10.03
CA ASN A 433 -31.72 -14.96 8.71
C ASN A 433 -31.76 -16.16 7.75
N VAL A 434 -31.00 -17.23 8.01
CA VAL A 434 -31.06 -18.49 7.25
C VAL A 434 -32.48 -19.08 7.29
N ARG A 435 -33.25 -18.89 8.37
CA ARG A 435 -34.64 -19.36 8.46
C ARG A 435 -35.57 -18.68 7.45
N THR A 436 -35.21 -17.49 6.94
CA THR A 436 -35.98 -16.84 5.89
C THR A 436 -35.89 -17.58 4.56
N LEU A 437 -34.81 -18.34 4.32
CA LEU A 437 -34.68 -19.21 3.15
C LEU A 437 -35.75 -20.28 3.13
N ALA A 438 -36.08 -20.85 4.30
CA ALA A 438 -37.10 -21.89 4.45
C ALA A 438 -38.49 -21.40 4.05
N ARG A 439 -38.75 -20.08 4.05
CA ARG A 439 -40.03 -19.52 3.59
C ARG A 439 -40.15 -19.44 2.06
N SER A 440 -39.05 -19.62 1.33
CA SER A 440 -39.09 -19.66 -0.12
C SER A 440 -39.71 -20.96 -0.62
N LEU A 441 -40.59 -20.87 -1.62
CA LEU A 441 -41.21 -22.04 -2.26
C LEU A 441 -40.17 -22.98 -2.89
N GLU A 442 -39.02 -22.42 -3.29
CA GLU A 442 -37.93 -23.15 -3.93
C GLU A 442 -37.09 -23.96 -2.94
N PHE A 443 -37.21 -23.74 -1.62
CA PHE A 443 -36.39 -24.41 -0.61
C PHE A 443 -36.59 -25.93 -0.59
N ALA A 444 -37.84 -26.40 -0.72
CA ALA A 444 -38.15 -27.83 -0.70
C ALA A 444 -37.77 -28.56 -2.00
N ASN A 445 -37.50 -27.83 -3.10
CA ASN A 445 -37.19 -28.43 -4.38
C ASN A 445 -35.84 -29.15 -4.29
N ALA A 446 -35.79 -30.42 -4.64
CA ALA A 446 -34.57 -31.20 -4.69
C ALA A 446 -34.64 -32.22 -5.84
N THR A 447 -33.51 -32.40 -6.50
CA THR A 447 -33.38 -33.27 -7.67
C THR A 447 -32.83 -34.64 -7.29
N GLY A 448 -32.05 -34.73 -6.22
CA GLY A 448 -31.30 -35.93 -5.85
C GLY A 448 -29.96 -36.04 -6.56
N GLN A 449 -29.65 -35.13 -7.50
CA GLN A 449 -28.36 -35.06 -8.14
C GLN A 449 -27.53 -33.96 -7.49
N PHE A 450 -26.34 -34.31 -6.98
CA PHE A 450 -25.45 -33.36 -6.29
C PHE A 450 -25.22 -32.06 -7.07
N ARG A 451 -24.98 -32.16 -8.38
CA ARG A 451 -24.66 -31.00 -9.23
C ARG A 451 -25.84 -30.04 -9.36
N GLU A 452 -27.03 -30.57 -9.62
CA GLU A 452 -28.26 -29.79 -9.77
C GLU A 452 -28.69 -29.19 -8.43
N ASP A 453 -28.54 -29.95 -7.34
CA ASP A 453 -28.84 -29.48 -5.98
C ASP A 453 -27.87 -28.36 -5.52
N CYS A 454 -26.59 -28.41 -5.90
CA CYS A 454 -25.66 -27.29 -5.68
C CYS A 454 -26.05 -26.04 -6.49
N GLN A 455 -26.61 -26.18 -7.70
CA GLN A 455 -27.14 -25.05 -8.46
C GLN A 455 -28.35 -24.43 -7.75
N LEU A 456 -29.28 -25.26 -7.25
CA LEU A 456 -30.43 -24.79 -6.49
C LEU A 456 -30.01 -24.05 -5.21
N ASP A 457 -29.02 -24.57 -4.48
CA ASP A 457 -28.48 -23.90 -3.29
C ASP A 457 -27.86 -22.54 -3.65
N MET A 458 -27.06 -22.48 -4.71
CA MET A 458 -26.44 -21.23 -5.16
C MET A 458 -27.46 -20.19 -5.65
N LEU A 459 -28.53 -20.63 -6.32
CA LEU A 459 -29.64 -19.76 -6.69
C LEU A 459 -30.37 -19.23 -5.45
N ALA A 460 -30.64 -20.08 -4.47
CA ALA A 460 -31.25 -19.66 -3.20
C ALA A 460 -30.36 -18.65 -2.45
N ILE A 461 -29.05 -18.91 -2.37
CA ILE A 461 -28.05 -17.99 -1.80
C ILE A 461 -28.09 -16.65 -2.52
N SER A 462 -28.11 -16.66 -3.86
CA SER A 462 -28.10 -15.42 -4.65
C SER A 462 -29.35 -14.56 -4.43
N LYS A 463 -30.53 -15.18 -4.36
CA LYS A 463 -31.82 -14.49 -4.15
C LYS A 463 -31.95 -13.91 -2.74
N SER A 464 -31.28 -14.52 -1.77
CA SER A 464 -31.39 -14.14 -0.36
C SER A 464 -30.11 -13.50 0.19
N ALA A 465 -29.16 -13.15 -0.68
CA ALA A 465 -27.84 -12.69 -0.30
C ALA A 465 -27.89 -11.44 0.59
N ASP A 466 -28.78 -10.50 0.29
CA ASP A 466 -28.93 -9.27 1.08
C ASP A 466 -29.45 -9.55 2.48
N ILE A 467 -30.33 -10.54 2.65
CA ILE A 467 -30.89 -10.95 3.94
C ILE A 467 -29.84 -11.74 4.74
N LEU A 468 -29.13 -12.65 4.08
CA LEU A 468 -28.07 -13.47 4.70
C LEU A 468 -26.87 -12.64 5.14
N ALA A 469 -26.55 -11.56 4.41
CA ALA A 469 -25.41 -10.69 4.72
C ALA A 469 -25.68 -9.69 5.84
N LEU A 470 -26.93 -9.57 6.34
CA LEU A 470 -27.24 -8.68 7.45
C LEU A 470 -26.43 -9.07 8.70
N PRO A 471 -25.92 -8.08 9.46
CA PRO A 471 -25.15 -8.35 10.67
C PRO A 471 -25.97 -9.17 11.66
N GLU A 472 -25.29 -10.06 12.39
CA GLU A 472 -25.92 -10.88 13.42
C GLU A 472 -26.56 -9.96 14.47
N ASN A 473 -27.88 -10.07 14.65
CA ASN A 473 -28.56 -9.43 15.77
C ASN A 473 -28.15 -10.22 17.03
N ASN A 474 -27.05 -9.80 17.66
CA ASN A 474 -26.58 -10.31 18.95
C ASN A 474 -27.68 -10.10 20.01
N LYS A 475 -28.59 -11.07 20.12
CA LYS A 475 -29.48 -11.19 21.27
C LYS A 475 -29.03 -12.38 22.10
N GLU A 476 -28.74 -12.05 23.36
CA GLU A 476 -28.56 -12.84 24.57
C GLU A 476 -28.33 -14.35 24.39
N ASN A 477 -27.16 -14.79 24.86
CA ASN A 477 -26.79 -16.18 25.06
C ASN A 477 -27.95 -16.93 25.74
N HIS A 478 -28.71 -17.69 24.97
CA HIS A 478 -29.59 -18.70 25.55
C HIS A 478 -28.72 -19.85 26.04
N ASP A 479 -28.80 -20.12 27.35
CA ASP A 479 -28.28 -21.33 27.94
C ASP A 479 -28.81 -22.57 27.19
N PRO A 480 -28.05 -23.68 27.16
CA PRO A 480 -28.48 -24.91 26.52
C PRO A 480 -29.72 -25.47 27.24
N THR A 481 -30.90 -25.08 26.77
CA THR A 481 -32.19 -25.59 27.23
C THR A 481 -32.39 -27.03 26.73
N PRO A 482 -33.22 -27.84 27.42
CA PRO A 482 -33.63 -29.18 26.96
C PRO A 482 -34.19 -29.21 25.52
N ASP A 483 -34.65 -28.06 25.00
CA ASP A 483 -35.07 -27.90 23.61
C ASP A 483 -33.95 -28.18 22.59
N ARG A 484 -32.69 -27.91 22.94
CA ARG A 484 -31.56 -28.12 22.02
C ARG A 484 -31.30 -29.61 21.75
N ILE A 485 -31.48 -30.46 22.76
CA ILE A 485 -31.33 -31.91 22.62
C ILE A 485 -32.44 -32.45 21.70
N ARG A 486 -33.67 -31.96 21.87
CA ARG A 486 -34.80 -32.32 21.01
C ARG A 486 -34.57 -31.90 19.56
N GLN A 487 -34.12 -30.66 19.34
CA GLN A 487 -33.77 -30.15 18.01
C GLN A 487 -32.64 -30.94 17.35
N GLN A 488 -31.66 -31.38 18.14
CA GLN A 488 -30.56 -32.23 17.65
C GLN A 488 -31.08 -33.58 17.16
N GLU A 489 -31.96 -34.25 17.91
CA GLU A 489 -32.53 -35.53 17.51
C GLU A 489 -33.42 -35.37 16.26
N GLU A 490 -34.25 -34.32 16.20
CA GLU A 490 -35.11 -34.05 15.06
C GLU A 490 -34.29 -33.79 13.77
N LEU A 491 -33.27 -32.94 13.84
CA LEU A 491 -32.40 -32.65 12.70
C LEU A 491 -31.59 -33.88 12.29
N TYR A 492 -31.16 -34.72 13.25
CA TYR A 492 -30.53 -36.01 12.96
C TYR A 492 -31.45 -36.92 12.14
N GLN A 493 -32.72 -37.05 12.53
CA GLN A 493 -33.68 -37.88 11.78
C GLN A 493 -33.94 -37.33 10.37
N ILE A 494 -34.02 -36.00 10.21
CA ILE A 494 -34.20 -35.36 8.91
C ILE A 494 -33.03 -35.68 7.96
N PHE A 495 -31.78 -35.53 8.41
CA PHE A 495 -30.61 -35.79 7.56
C PHE A 495 -30.36 -37.29 7.31
N ARG A 496 -30.81 -38.16 8.22
CA ARG A 496 -30.77 -39.62 8.05
C ARG A 496 -31.69 -40.13 6.92
N GLU A 497 -32.71 -39.36 6.55
CA GLU A 497 -33.60 -39.72 5.45
C GLU A 497 -32.82 -39.86 4.13
N LYS A 498 -33.01 -41.00 3.45
CA LYS A 498 -32.27 -41.37 2.23
C LYS A 498 -32.82 -40.70 0.98
N GLN A 499 -34.05 -40.18 1.03
CA GLN A 499 -34.68 -39.46 -0.07
C GLN A 499 -34.64 -37.96 0.21
N ILE A 500 -33.80 -37.22 -0.53
CA ILE A 500 -33.69 -35.76 -0.35
C ILE A 500 -35.02 -35.04 -0.54
N GLN A 501 -35.92 -35.58 -1.39
CA GLN A 501 -37.26 -35.03 -1.63
C GLN A 501 -38.17 -35.12 -0.40
N LYS A 502 -37.87 -36.00 0.57
CA LYS A 502 -38.54 -36.07 1.87
C LYS A 502 -37.80 -35.25 2.93
N ALA A 503 -36.47 -35.26 2.89
CA ALA A 503 -35.63 -34.53 3.83
C ALA A 503 -35.82 -32.99 3.73
N MET A 504 -35.87 -32.43 2.52
CA MET A 504 -35.95 -30.96 2.35
C MET A 504 -37.28 -30.36 2.82
N PRO A 505 -38.48 -30.94 2.54
CA PRO A 505 -39.73 -30.48 3.15
C PRO A 505 -39.75 -30.62 4.68
N ALA A 506 -39.20 -31.70 5.22
CA ALA A 506 -39.11 -31.89 6.67
C ALA A 506 -38.18 -30.83 7.31
N LEU A 507 -37.05 -30.54 6.66
CA LEU A 507 -36.15 -29.46 7.07
C LEU A 507 -36.81 -28.09 6.96
N GLN A 508 -37.62 -27.86 5.94
CA GLN A 508 -38.40 -26.64 5.78
C GLN A 508 -39.36 -26.45 6.96
N ALA A 509 -40.10 -27.50 7.33
CA ALA A 509 -41.00 -27.49 8.47
C ALA A 509 -40.27 -27.29 9.81
N PHE A 510 -39.05 -27.83 9.95
CA PHE A 510 -38.21 -27.62 11.13
C PHE A 510 -37.72 -26.17 11.27
N LEU A 511 -37.48 -25.47 10.16
CA LEU A 511 -36.91 -24.12 10.15
C LEU A 511 -37.98 -23.00 10.29
N ILE A 512 -39.24 -23.29 9.96
CA ILE A 512 -40.40 -22.38 10.07
C ILE A 512 -40.92 -22.40 11.49
#